data_AF-U7L302-F1
#
_entry.id   AF-U7L302-F1
#
_cell.length_a   1.000
_cell.length_b   1.000
_cell.length_c   1.000
_cell.angle_alpha   90.00
_cell.angle_beta   90.00
_cell.angle_gamma   90.00
#
_symmetry.space_group_name_H-M   'P 1'
#
loop_
_entity.id
_entity.type
_entity.pdbx_description
1 polymer ?
#
loop_
_entity_poly.entity_id
_entity_poly.type
_entity_poly.pdbx_seq_one_letter_code
_entity_poly.pdbx_strand_id
1 'polypeptide(L)'
;MHLLLASYLHPEISKYISGRVLYIDDAAAGMSQAPFAQTELTTIRNAAEELIPLTVAQAQPSDIRNEINLADCIYVASGEAFRLLDALRLTGTDHLLVEAVQNGTLYAGSSAGAMVAGPSIEPASIMDDPRTAPQLTDRTGLNLTPYVIIPHAQGTTGPYSINVISETVAQYGQDWNLLLLRDGQALLVEGRKTLLI
;
A
#
# COMPACT_ATOMS: atom_id res chain seq x y z
N MET A 1 8.97 4.36 13.96
CA MET A 1 8.10 4.11 12.79
C MET A 1 8.75 4.71 11.56
N HIS A 2 8.85 3.90 10.51
CA HIS A 2 9.46 4.26 9.23
C HIS A 2 8.49 3.87 8.12
N LEU A 3 7.94 4.85 7.40
CA LEU A 3 6.97 4.62 6.31
C LEU A 3 7.44 5.31 5.04
N LEU A 4 7.18 4.67 3.90
CA LEU A 4 7.27 5.27 2.57
C LEU A 4 5.96 4.98 1.82
N LEU A 5 5.06 5.96 1.73
CA LEU A 5 3.74 5.78 1.13
C LEU A 5 3.69 6.52 -0.21
N ALA A 6 3.87 5.80 -1.31
CA ALA A 6 3.93 6.34 -2.66
C ALA A 6 2.58 6.27 -3.38
N SER A 7 2.34 7.22 -4.29
CA SER A 7 1.23 7.12 -5.24
C SER A 7 1.40 5.91 -6.16
N TYR A 8 2.51 5.87 -6.89
CA TYR A 8 2.95 4.74 -7.70
C TYR A 8 4.46 4.84 -7.89
N LEU A 9 5.20 4.04 -7.13
CA LEU A 9 6.66 4.12 -7.02
C LEU A 9 7.15 5.54 -6.65
N HIS A 10 8.46 5.67 -6.42
CA HIS A 10 9.15 6.94 -6.32
C HIS A 10 10.38 6.90 -7.25
N PRO A 11 10.74 7.97 -7.97
CA PRO A 11 11.88 7.94 -8.90
C PRO A 11 13.20 7.54 -8.24
N GLU A 12 13.33 7.82 -6.95
CA GLU A 12 14.51 7.48 -6.14
C GLU A 12 14.23 6.34 -5.14
N ILE A 13 13.31 5.42 -5.46
CA ILE A 13 12.89 4.33 -4.55
C ILE A 13 14.07 3.54 -3.96
N SER A 14 15.14 3.34 -4.73
CA SER A 14 16.34 2.62 -4.30
C SER A 14 17.17 3.32 -3.23
N LYS A 15 16.87 4.59 -2.91
CA LYS A 15 17.45 5.27 -1.74
C LYS A 15 16.77 4.88 -0.43
N TYR A 16 15.54 4.39 -0.51
CA TYR A 16 14.68 4.17 0.65
C TYR A 16 14.44 2.68 0.93
N ILE A 17 14.49 1.84 -0.10
CA ILE A 17 14.28 0.40 0.00
C ILE A 17 15.59 -0.32 -0.33
N SER A 18 15.98 -1.26 0.52
CA SER A 18 17.18 -2.10 0.38
C SER A 18 17.04 -3.39 1.20
N GLY A 19 18.04 -4.28 1.14
CA GLY A 19 18.08 -5.52 1.92
C GLY A 19 17.07 -6.55 1.44
N ARG A 20 16.55 -7.35 2.38
CA ARG A 20 15.51 -8.34 2.15
C ARG A 20 14.12 -7.70 2.14
N VAL A 21 13.53 -7.60 0.96
CA VAL A 21 12.23 -6.99 0.72
C VAL A 21 11.16 -8.06 0.61
N LEU A 22 10.24 -8.10 1.57
CA LEU A 22 9.01 -8.88 1.48
C LEU A 22 7.99 -8.12 0.62
N TYR A 23 7.66 -8.64 -0.54
CA TYR A 23 6.75 -8.01 -1.51
C TYR A 23 5.37 -8.65 -1.43
N ILE A 24 4.43 -7.98 -0.78
CA ILE A 24 3.04 -8.42 -0.64
C ILE A 24 2.26 -8.01 -1.90
N ASP A 25 1.78 -9.00 -2.66
CA ASP A 25 1.19 -8.81 -3.99
C ASP A 25 -0.32 -9.04 -4.06
N ASP A 26 -0.98 -9.25 -2.91
CA ASP A 26 -2.41 -9.55 -2.82
C ASP A 26 -3.27 -8.54 -3.56
N ALA A 27 -2.96 -7.24 -3.51
CA ALA A 27 -3.68 -6.19 -4.23
C ALA A 27 -3.74 -6.43 -5.75
N ALA A 28 -2.70 -7.03 -6.33
CA ALA A 28 -2.56 -7.32 -7.76
C ALA A 28 -2.59 -8.81 -8.15
N ALA A 29 -2.83 -9.76 -7.23
CA ALA A 29 -2.91 -11.19 -7.58
C ALA A 29 -3.79 -11.54 -8.82
N GLY A 30 -4.93 -10.87 -9.04
CA GLY A 30 -5.78 -11.05 -10.25
C GLY A 30 -5.30 -10.29 -11.50
N MET A 31 -4.26 -9.48 -11.38
CA MET A 31 -3.72 -8.55 -12.37
C MET A 31 -2.19 -8.63 -12.47
N SER A 32 -1.60 -9.75 -12.05
CA SER A 32 -0.14 -9.86 -11.92
C SER A 32 0.59 -9.62 -13.24
N GLN A 33 -0.03 -9.94 -14.38
CA GLN A 33 0.53 -9.73 -15.71
C GLN A 33 0.25 -8.33 -16.29
N ALA A 34 -0.49 -7.48 -15.58
CA ALA A 34 -0.73 -6.11 -16.03
C ALA A 34 0.59 -5.33 -16.09
N PRO A 35 0.79 -4.43 -17.07
CA PRO A 35 2.05 -3.69 -17.21
C PRO A 35 2.49 -2.97 -15.94
N PHE A 36 1.57 -2.33 -15.21
CA PHE A 36 1.89 -1.61 -13.98
C PHE A 36 2.45 -2.55 -12.89
N ALA A 37 1.89 -3.77 -12.76
CA ALA A 37 2.30 -4.74 -11.75
C ALA A 37 3.69 -5.32 -12.10
N GLN A 38 3.93 -5.59 -13.38
CA GLN A 38 5.25 -6.05 -13.85
C GLN A 38 6.33 -4.97 -13.70
N THR A 39 6.02 -3.72 -14.01
CA THR A 39 6.92 -2.58 -13.79
C THR A 39 7.22 -2.37 -12.30
N GLU A 40 6.20 -2.46 -11.44
CA GLU A 40 6.38 -2.33 -9.99
C GLU A 40 7.27 -3.44 -9.45
N LEU A 41 6.93 -4.70 -9.72
CA LEU A 41 7.71 -5.86 -9.28
C LEU A 41 9.17 -5.80 -9.75
N THR A 42 9.40 -5.40 -11.00
CA THR A 42 10.76 -5.28 -11.56
C THR A 42 11.53 -4.15 -10.91
N THR A 43 10.89 -2.98 -10.70
CA THR A 43 11.50 -1.84 -10.03
C THR A 43 11.93 -2.20 -8.60
N ILE A 44 11.06 -2.84 -7.83
CA ILE A 44 11.38 -3.22 -6.45
C ILE A 44 12.41 -4.34 -6.40
N ARG A 45 12.35 -5.33 -7.31
CA ARG A 45 13.38 -6.37 -7.42
C ARG A 45 14.77 -5.79 -7.67
N ASN A 46 14.87 -4.73 -8.48
CA ASN A 46 16.15 -4.08 -8.78
C ASN A 46 16.67 -3.21 -7.63
N ALA A 47 15.81 -2.78 -6.71
CA ALA A 47 16.18 -2.03 -5.52
C ALA A 47 16.57 -2.94 -4.33
N ALA A 48 16.00 -4.15 -4.27
CA ALA A 48 16.25 -5.12 -3.20
C ALA A 48 17.58 -5.87 -3.39
N GLU A 49 18.18 -6.31 -2.29
CA GLU A 49 19.25 -7.33 -2.32
C GLU A 49 18.65 -8.73 -2.48
N GLU A 50 17.52 -8.96 -1.83
CA GLU A 50 16.69 -10.17 -1.97
C GLU A 50 15.22 -9.74 -2.01
N LEU A 51 14.47 -10.19 -3.01
CA LEU A 51 13.03 -9.95 -3.12
C LEU A 51 12.27 -11.25 -2.89
N ILE A 52 11.34 -11.23 -1.93
CA ILE A 52 10.48 -12.36 -1.57
C ILE A 52 9.03 -12.00 -1.89
N PRO A 53 8.46 -12.48 -3.00
CA PRO A 53 7.04 -12.33 -3.28
C PRO A 53 6.20 -13.16 -2.29
N LEU A 54 5.13 -12.57 -1.77
CA LEU A 54 4.19 -13.23 -0.87
C LEU A 54 2.75 -12.82 -1.20
N THR A 55 1.93 -13.81 -1.55
CA THR A 55 0.47 -13.65 -1.58
C THR A 55 -0.10 -14.18 -0.27
N VAL A 56 -0.42 -13.28 0.68
CA VAL A 56 -0.80 -13.67 2.04
C VAL A 56 -2.06 -14.53 2.04
N ALA A 57 -3.02 -14.26 1.15
CA ALA A 57 -4.25 -15.05 1.01
C ALA A 57 -4.02 -16.54 0.65
N GLN A 58 -2.82 -16.89 0.17
CA GLN A 58 -2.46 -18.25 -0.25
C GLN A 58 -1.39 -18.89 0.65
N ALA A 59 -0.81 -18.13 1.58
CA ALA A 59 0.27 -18.57 2.43
C ALA A 59 -0.23 -19.16 3.76
N GLN A 60 0.59 -20.02 4.38
CA GLN A 60 0.29 -20.51 5.72
C GLN A 60 0.60 -19.42 6.77
N PRO A 61 -0.18 -19.29 7.85
CA PRO A 61 0.06 -18.26 8.87
C PRO A 61 1.45 -18.29 9.50
N SER A 62 2.06 -19.48 9.66
CA SER A 62 3.43 -19.62 10.16
C SER A 62 4.45 -19.01 9.20
N ASP A 63 4.23 -19.19 7.90
CA ASP A 63 5.15 -18.72 6.86
C ASP A 63 5.06 -17.21 6.76
N ILE A 64 3.84 -16.64 6.78
CA ILE A 64 3.62 -15.19 6.80
C ILE A 64 4.40 -14.53 7.96
N ARG A 65 4.25 -15.06 9.18
CA ARG A 65 4.93 -14.50 10.35
C ARG A 65 6.46 -14.61 10.23
N ASN A 66 6.97 -15.74 9.77
CA ASN A 66 8.40 -15.94 9.59
C ASN A 66 8.97 -14.97 8.55
N GLU A 67 8.28 -14.81 7.42
CA GLU A 67 8.70 -13.93 6.34
C GLU A 67 8.71 -12.45 6.75
N ILE A 68 7.70 -12.02 7.52
CA ILE A 68 7.64 -10.66 8.09
C ILE A 68 8.81 -10.41 9.05
N ASN A 69 9.11 -11.37 9.92
CA ASN A 69 10.18 -11.23 10.92
C ASN A 69 11.58 -11.17 10.31
N LEU A 70 11.77 -11.76 9.12
CA LEU A 70 13.04 -11.76 8.40
C LEU A 70 13.21 -10.54 7.49
N ALA A 71 12.15 -9.76 7.24
CA ALA A 71 12.18 -8.65 6.30
C ALA A 71 12.88 -7.41 6.86
N ASP A 72 13.81 -6.84 6.10
CA ASP A 72 14.35 -5.49 6.35
C ASP A 72 13.32 -4.42 5.94
N CYS A 73 12.54 -4.73 4.90
CA CYS A 73 11.48 -3.88 4.35
C CYS A 73 10.29 -4.73 3.95
N ILE A 74 9.09 -4.25 4.27
CA ILE A 74 7.82 -4.81 3.79
C ILE A 74 7.26 -3.86 2.73
N TYR A 75 7.23 -4.32 1.49
CA TYR A 75 6.64 -3.59 0.37
C TYR A 75 5.23 -4.13 0.08
N VAL A 76 4.22 -3.27 0.17
CA VAL A 76 2.82 -3.61 -0.12
C VAL A 76 2.43 -2.99 -1.47
N ALA A 77 2.18 -3.86 -2.44
CA ALA A 77 2.05 -3.50 -3.85
C ALA A 77 0.74 -2.80 -4.22
N SER A 78 0.73 -2.23 -5.42
CA SER A 78 -0.44 -1.60 -6.04
C SER A 78 -1.50 -2.63 -6.44
N GLY A 79 -2.74 -2.19 -6.65
CA GLY A 79 -3.85 -3.03 -7.12
C GLY A 79 -5.16 -2.60 -6.49
N GLU A 80 -6.02 -3.55 -6.13
CA GLU A 80 -7.33 -3.29 -5.50
C GLU A 80 -7.20 -3.20 -3.97
N ALA A 81 -7.51 -2.03 -3.40
CA ALA A 81 -7.40 -1.77 -1.96
C ALA A 81 -8.34 -2.64 -1.11
N PHE A 82 -9.57 -2.87 -1.57
CA PHE A 82 -10.55 -3.71 -0.86
C PHE A 82 -10.06 -5.17 -0.78
N ARG A 83 -9.56 -5.70 -1.90
CA ARG A 83 -9.03 -7.06 -1.95
C ARG A 83 -7.78 -7.23 -1.09
N LEU A 84 -6.90 -6.23 -1.07
CA LEU A 84 -5.74 -6.20 -0.19
C LEU A 84 -6.15 -6.22 1.29
N LEU A 85 -7.02 -5.31 1.71
CA LEU A 85 -7.41 -5.24 3.12
C LEU A 85 -8.15 -6.51 3.56
N ASP A 86 -9.00 -7.08 2.71
CA ASP A 86 -9.67 -8.35 2.99
C ASP A 86 -8.67 -9.49 3.21
N ALA A 87 -7.68 -9.65 2.33
CA ALA A 87 -6.63 -10.64 2.48
C ALA A 87 -5.83 -10.45 3.78
N LEU A 88 -5.45 -9.20 4.10
CA LEU A 88 -4.72 -8.88 5.32
C LEU A 88 -5.53 -9.23 6.58
N ARG A 89 -6.82 -8.89 6.61
CA ARG A 89 -7.71 -9.18 7.74
C ARG A 89 -8.00 -10.68 7.89
N LEU A 90 -8.31 -11.38 6.81
CA LEU A 90 -8.62 -12.82 6.84
C LEU A 90 -7.44 -13.66 7.35
N THR A 91 -6.22 -13.21 7.08
CA THR A 91 -5.00 -13.93 7.48
C THR A 91 -4.41 -13.45 8.81
N GLY A 92 -4.94 -12.35 9.39
CA GLY A 92 -4.36 -11.71 10.57
C GLY A 92 -3.01 -11.01 10.27
N THR A 93 -2.68 -10.83 8.99
CA THR A 93 -1.43 -10.19 8.55
C THR A 93 -1.43 -8.70 8.83
N ASP A 94 -2.60 -8.07 8.81
CA ASP A 94 -2.82 -6.71 9.28
C ASP A 94 -2.16 -6.40 10.64
N HIS A 95 -2.36 -7.28 11.64
CA HIS A 95 -1.77 -7.13 12.96
C HIS A 95 -0.26 -7.32 12.94
N LEU A 96 0.23 -8.29 12.16
CA LEU A 96 1.67 -8.56 12.01
C LEU A 96 2.41 -7.39 11.35
N LEU A 97 1.80 -6.75 10.35
CA LEU A 97 2.36 -5.56 9.70
C LEU A 97 2.46 -4.40 10.69
N VAL A 98 1.41 -4.15 11.48
CA VAL A 98 1.42 -3.10 12.51
C VAL A 98 2.51 -3.37 13.54
N GLU A 99 2.64 -4.60 14.02
CA GLU A 99 3.67 -5.00 14.99
C GLU A 99 5.08 -4.81 14.41
N ALA A 100 5.34 -5.28 13.18
CA ALA A 100 6.64 -5.13 12.52
C ALA A 100 7.05 -3.66 12.38
N VAL A 101 6.12 -2.80 11.95
CA VAL A 101 6.36 -1.36 11.80
C VAL A 101 6.61 -0.67 13.14
N GLN A 102 5.90 -1.07 14.19
CA GLN A 102 6.13 -0.59 15.55
C GLN A 102 7.51 -0.99 16.08
N ASN A 103 7.98 -2.19 15.71
CA ASN A 103 9.31 -2.71 16.03
C ASN A 103 10.43 -2.14 15.14
N GLY A 104 10.09 -1.31 14.14
CA GLY A 104 11.05 -0.52 13.37
C GLY A 104 11.27 -0.98 11.94
N THR A 105 10.62 -2.06 11.49
CA THR A 105 10.66 -2.49 10.09
C THR A 105 10.08 -1.39 9.20
N LEU A 106 10.73 -1.12 8.06
CA LEU A 106 10.22 -0.18 7.07
C LEU A 106 8.97 -0.76 6.40
N TYR A 107 7.89 0.02 6.39
CA TYR A 107 6.73 -0.24 5.53
C TYR A 107 6.78 0.69 4.32
N ALA A 108 6.84 0.10 3.13
CA ALA A 108 6.71 0.81 1.87
C ALA A 108 5.39 0.41 1.20
N GLY A 109 4.50 1.36 0.94
CA GLY A 109 3.22 1.12 0.29
C GLY A 109 3.12 1.89 -1.01
N SER A 110 2.49 1.29 -2.01
CA SER A 110 2.23 1.92 -3.31
C SER A 110 0.76 1.77 -3.68
N SER A 111 0.12 2.86 -4.11
CA SER A 111 -1.30 2.91 -4.43
C SER A 111 -2.15 2.26 -3.31
N ALA A 112 -2.84 1.15 -3.56
CA ALA A 112 -3.56 0.36 -2.55
C ALA A 112 -2.76 0.11 -1.25
N GLY A 113 -1.47 -0.23 -1.35
CA GLY A 113 -0.59 -0.42 -0.19
C GLY A 113 -0.36 0.87 0.61
N ALA A 114 -0.36 2.03 -0.04
CA ALA A 114 -0.28 3.32 0.64
C ALA A 114 -1.63 3.69 1.30
N MET A 115 -2.75 3.33 0.68
CA MET A 115 -4.09 3.59 1.20
C MET A 115 -4.37 2.80 2.48
N VAL A 116 -4.08 1.49 2.49
CA VAL A 116 -4.34 0.64 3.68
C VAL A 116 -3.50 1.05 4.89
N ALA A 117 -2.36 1.74 4.70
CA ALA A 117 -1.54 2.24 5.80
C ALA A 117 -2.25 3.33 6.63
N GLY A 118 -3.22 4.03 6.03
CA GLY A 118 -4.01 5.08 6.68
C GLY A 118 -5.07 4.56 7.66
N PRO A 119 -5.93 5.47 8.17
CA PRO A 119 -6.96 5.10 9.12
C PRO A 119 -8.15 4.37 8.49
N SER A 120 -8.40 4.54 7.18
CA SER A 120 -9.48 3.87 6.47
C SER A 120 -9.24 3.80 4.97
N ILE A 121 -9.78 2.76 4.33
CA ILE A 121 -9.88 2.66 2.87
C ILE A 121 -11.25 3.10 2.34
N GLU A 122 -12.15 3.65 3.16
CA GLU A 122 -13.47 4.11 2.70
C GLU A 122 -13.37 5.04 1.48
N PRO A 123 -12.44 6.02 1.42
CA PRO A 123 -12.31 6.87 0.24
C PRO A 123 -11.89 6.15 -1.05
N ALA A 124 -11.36 4.92 -0.95
CA ALA A 124 -11.09 4.09 -2.12
C ALA A 124 -12.36 3.67 -2.85
N SER A 125 -13.56 3.76 -2.24
CA SER A 125 -14.82 3.29 -2.84
C SER A 125 -15.22 3.98 -4.14
N ILE A 126 -14.63 5.15 -4.44
CA ILE A 126 -14.85 5.91 -5.68
C ILE A 126 -13.80 5.52 -6.74
N MET A 127 -12.66 4.98 -6.30
CA MET A 127 -11.50 4.65 -7.12
C MET A 127 -11.51 3.17 -7.53
N ASP A 128 -11.73 2.30 -6.55
CA ASP A 128 -11.67 0.84 -6.63
C ASP A 128 -13.07 0.25 -6.43
N ASP A 129 -13.28 -1.00 -6.89
CA ASP A 129 -14.59 -1.65 -6.78
C ASP A 129 -14.72 -2.42 -5.45
N PRO A 130 -15.59 -1.99 -4.51
CA PRO A 130 -15.79 -2.70 -3.24
C PRO A 130 -16.31 -4.14 -3.42
N ARG A 131 -16.91 -4.46 -4.57
CA ARG A 131 -17.42 -5.81 -4.88
C ARG A 131 -16.29 -6.83 -5.06
N THR A 132 -15.04 -6.39 -5.15
CA THR A 132 -13.86 -7.28 -5.16
C THR A 132 -13.63 -7.97 -3.82
N ALA A 133 -14.18 -7.44 -2.72
CA ALA A 133 -14.16 -8.04 -1.39
C ALA A 133 -15.54 -7.93 -0.71
N PRO A 134 -16.55 -8.71 -1.15
CA PRO A 134 -17.93 -8.52 -0.70
C PRO A 134 -18.16 -8.88 0.78
N GLN A 135 -17.23 -9.58 1.42
CA GLN A 135 -17.31 -9.95 2.84
C GLN A 135 -16.60 -8.94 3.76
N LEU A 136 -15.85 -7.99 3.19
CA LEU A 136 -15.14 -6.97 3.95
C LEU A 136 -16.11 -5.89 4.42
N THR A 137 -16.48 -5.96 5.69
CA THR A 137 -17.42 -5.03 6.33
C THR A 137 -16.73 -3.92 7.11
N ASP A 138 -15.56 -4.21 7.69
CA ASP A 138 -14.73 -3.22 8.36
C ASP A 138 -13.64 -2.69 7.42
N ARG A 139 -13.75 -1.40 7.08
CA ARG A 139 -12.84 -0.69 6.18
C ARG A 139 -11.82 0.18 6.94
N THR A 140 -11.68 -0.03 8.24
CA THR A 140 -10.57 0.52 9.02
C THR A 140 -9.26 0.05 8.41
N GLY A 141 -8.29 0.95 8.25
CA GLY A 141 -6.96 0.62 7.73
C GLY A 141 -6.03 0.06 8.82
N LEU A 142 -4.73 0.10 8.55
CA LEU A 142 -3.68 -0.29 9.50
C LEU A 142 -3.39 0.82 10.53
N ASN A 143 -3.84 2.05 10.26
CA ASN A 143 -3.71 3.20 11.16
C ASN A 143 -2.24 3.51 11.52
N LEU A 144 -1.33 3.32 10.57
CA LEU A 144 0.10 3.64 10.69
C LEU A 144 0.35 5.14 10.50
N THR A 145 -0.55 5.84 9.84
CA THR A 145 -0.47 7.28 9.57
C THR A 145 -1.85 7.92 9.74
N PRO A 146 -1.94 9.20 10.18
CA PRO A 146 -3.23 9.90 10.25
C PRO A 146 -3.77 10.32 8.88
N TYR A 147 -2.99 10.18 7.81
CA TYR A 147 -3.38 10.56 6.46
C TYR A 147 -4.09 9.41 5.75
N VAL A 148 -5.16 9.72 5.01
CA VAL A 148 -5.67 8.81 3.97
C VAL A 148 -5.02 9.20 2.66
N ILE A 149 -4.15 8.33 2.14
CA ILE A 149 -3.48 8.58 0.86
C ILE A 149 -4.51 8.46 -0.27
N ILE A 150 -4.57 9.46 -1.12
CA ILE A 150 -5.30 9.42 -2.40
C ILE A 150 -4.25 9.39 -3.52
N PRO A 151 -3.95 8.22 -4.08
CA PRO A 151 -2.94 8.11 -5.14
C PRO A 151 -3.48 8.63 -6.47
N HIS A 152 -2.59 8.73 -7.45
CA HIS A 152 -2.87 9.08 -8.83
C HIS A 152 -3.54 10.46 -9.00
N ALA A 153 -3.28 11.39 -8.07
CA ALA A 153 -3.98 12.66 -7.97
C ALA A 153 -3.81 13.59 -9.19
N GLN A 154 -2.88 13.28 -10.11
CA GLN A 154 -2.79 13.92 -11.42
C GLN A 154 -4.01 13.65 -12.32
N GLY A 155 -4.77 12.59 -12.06
CA GLY A 155 -6.01 12.29 -12.78
C GLY A 155 -5.81 11.74 -14.20
N THR A 156 -4.65 11.14 -14.49
CA THR A 156 -4.28 10.66 -15.83
C THR A 156 -3.81 9.20 -15.85
N THR A 157 -3.97 8.46 -14.75
CA THR A 157 -3.48 7.07 -14.63
C THR A 157 -4.65 6.11 -14.64
N GLY A 158 -4.71 5.24 -15.67
CA GLY A 158 -5.72 4.18 -15.76
C GLY A 158 -7.16 4.70 -15.59
N PRO A 159 -7.98 4.07 -14.72
CA PRO A 159 -9.36 4.51 -14.47
C PRO A 159 -9.47 5.78 -13.62
N TYR A 160 -8.37 6.25 -13.01
CA TYR A 160 -8.36 7.35 -12.06
C TYR A 160 -8.26 8.70 -12.77
N SER A 161 -9.38 9.11 -13.38
CA SER A 161 -9.50 10.45 -14.00
C SER A 161 -9.53 11.56 -12.95
N ILE A 162 -9.28 12.81 -13.35
CA ILE A 162 -9.39 13.96 -12.44
C ILE A 162 -10.78 14.11 -11.82
N ASN A 163 -11.84 13.64 -12.51
CA ASN A 163 -13.20 13.63 -11.98
C ASN A 163 -13.35 12.65 -10.82
N VAL A 164 -12.77 11.45 -10.94
CA VAL A 164 -12.73 10.45 -9.85
C VAL A 164 -12.02 11.05 -8.63
N ILE A 165 -10.85 11.66 -8.82
CA ILE A 165 -10.11 12.31 -7.73
C ILE A 165 -10.93 13.45 -7.10
N SER A 166 -11.56 14.29 -7.93
CA SER A 166 -12.37 15.41 -7.45
C SER A 166 -13.61 14.94 -6.67
N GLU A 167 -14.26 13.87 -7.12
CA GLU A 167 -15.39 13.24 -6.44
C GLU A 167 -14.98 12.65 -5.09
N THR A 168 -13.84 11.94 -5.03
CA THR A 168 -13.28 11.44 -3.77
C THR A 168 -13.05 12.58 -2.76
N VAL A 169 -12.46 13.70 -3.20
CA VAL A 169 -12.26 14.87 -2.32
C VAL A 169 -13.58 15.50 -1.89
N ALA A 170 -14.53 15.65 -2.82
CA ALA A 170 -15.83 16.24 -2.52
C ALA A 170 -16.62 15.42 -1.49
N GLN A 171 -16.56 14.10 -1.59
CA GLN A 171 -17.30 13.19 -0.72
C GLN A 171 -16.62 12.98 0.63
N TYR A 172 -15.30 12.88 0.68
CA TYR A 172 -14.57 12.42 1.87
C TYR A 172 -13.63 13.45 2.49
N GLY A 173 -13.36 14.58 1.83
CA GLY A 173 -12.38 15.56 2.28
C GLY A 173 -12.75 16.34 3.55
N GLN A 174 -14.01 16.25 4.01
CA GLN A 174 -14.43 16.84 5.28
C GLN A 174 -14.24 15.88 6.46
N ASP A 175 -14.37 14.57 6.21
CA ASP A 175 -14.33 13.53 7.25
C ASP A 175 -12.92 12.97 7.45
N TRP A 176 -12.10 13.01 6.39
CA TRP A 176 -10.78 12.40 6.36
C TRP A 176 -9.69 13.42 6.02
N ASN A 177 -8.52 13.25 6.66
CA ASN A 177 -7.31 14.00 6.32
C ASN A 177 -6.68 13.42 5.05
N LEU A 178 -7.26 13.76 3.90
CA LEU A 178 -6.82 13.26 2.60
C LEU A 178 -5.46 13.87 2.23
N LEU A 179 -4.50 13.03 1.84
CA LEU A 179 -3.24 13.44 1.24
C LEU A 179 -3.19 12.98 -0.21
N LEU A 180 -3.36 13.93 -1.12
CA LEU A 180 -3.34 13.70 -2.56
C LEU A 180 -1.88 13.59 -3.04
N LEU A 181 -1.53 12.44 -3.59
CA LEU A 181 -0.21 12.18 -4.14
C LEU A 181 -0.30 11.95 -5.65
N ARG A 182 0.57 12.64 -6.40
CA ARG A 182 0.76 12.36 -7.82
C ARG A 182 1.72 11.19 -8.00
N ASP A 183 1.65 10.48 -9.13
CA ASP A 183 2.61 9.41 -9.44
C ASP A 183 4.05 9.94 -9.36
N GLY A 184 4.92 9.16 -8.73
CA GLY A 184 6.29 9.55 -8.38
C GLY A 184 6.42 10.35 -7.08
N GLN A 185 5.33 10.85 -6.47
CA GLN A 185 5.38 11.45 -5.13
C GLN A 185 5.15 10.39 -4.04
N ALA A 186 5.73 10.63 -2.87
CA ALA A 186 5.54 9.81 -1.69
C ALA A 186 5.49 10.63 -0.39
N LEU A 187 4.79 10.09 0.61
CA LEU A 187 4.91 10.51 1.99
C LEU A 187 5.99 9.67 2.67
N LEU A 188 7.09 10.31 3.05
CA LEU A 188 8.13 9.73 3.88
C LEU A 188 7.89 10.08 5.35
N VAL A 189 7.83 9.06 6.22
CA VAL A 189 7.70 9.23 7.67
C VAL A 189 8.90 8.61 8.36
N GLU A 190 9.70 9.43 9.02
CA GLU A 190 10.87 9.02 9.79
C GLU A 190 10.74 9.49 11.24
N GLY A 191 10.29 8.58 12.11
CA GLY A 191 10.02 8.90 13.51
C GLY A 191 8.90 9.93 13.65
N ARG A 192 9.25 11.18 13.98
CA ARG A 192 8.30 12.31 14.10
C ARG A 192 8.30 13.24 12.89
N LYS A 193 9.20 13.01 11.93
CA LYS A 193 9.30 13.83 10.72
C LYS A 193 8.42 13.24 9.64
N THR A 194 7.72 14.11 8.94
CA THR A 194 6.88 13.77 7.80
C THR A 194 7.27 14.69 6.65
N LEU A 195 7.62 14.10 5.51
CA LEU A 195 8.08 14.80 4.32
C LEU A 195 7.27 14.33 3.12
N LEU A 196 6.83 15.29 2.31
CA LEU A 196 6.31 15.01 0.97
C LEU A 196 7.52 15.08 0.01
N ILE A 197 7.83 13.96 -0.63
CA ILE A 197 8.96 13.82 -1.56
C ILE A 197 8.46 13.48 -2.96
#